data_AF-Q05FR4-F1
#
_entry.id   AF-Q05FR4-F1
#
_cell.length_a   1.000
_cell.length_b   1.000
_cell.length_c   1.000
_cell.angle_alpha   90.00
_cell.angle_beta   90.00
_cell.angle_gamma   90.00
#
_symmetry.space_group_name_H-M   'P 1'
#
loop_
_entity.id
_entity.type
_entity.pdbx_description
1 polymer ?
#
loop_
_entity_poly.entity_id
_entity_poly.type
_entity_poly.pdbx_seq_one_letter_code
_entity_poly.pdbx_strand_id
1 'polypeptide(L)'
;MIQTLLSKIKCYHFDLMEFSYVKNNSFSINEINSILLILSKIMNIKYEVHVMSKYLLLSKIDKNKSINHLENKMYKINNIALSTNFCWNYIKYFNYNNILIMSVIPGFGNQKFLISTLNKVKKKINIDGGVNCYIFKNIKNYFNKIIIGSNIINIKNKLSFYKINFILNEFKI
;
A
#
# COMPACT_ATOMS: atom_id res chain seq x y z
N MET A 1 -1.85 -25.55 -0.15
CA MET A 1 -2.38 -24.54 0.81
C MET A 1 -1.81 -23.13 0.58
N ILE A 2 -0.52 -22.96 0.27
CA ILE A 2 0.07 -21.64 -0.07
C ILE A 2 -0.48 -21.11 -1.41
N GLN A 3 -0.57 -21.99 -2.42
CA GLN A 3 -1.05 -21.64 -3.75
C GLN A 3 -2.52 -21.19 -3.78
N THR A 4 -3.36 -21.71 -2.88
CA THR A 4 -4.76 -21.30 -2.70
C THR A 4 -4.94 -19.99 -1.93
N LEU A 5 -3.92 -19.55 -1.18
CA LEU A 5 -3.92 -18.23 -0.53
C LEU A 5 -3.43 -17.15 -1.53
N LEU A 6 -2.39 -17.48 -2.30
CA LEU A 6 -1.85 -16.62 -3.36
C LEU A 6 -2.89 -16.36 -4.47
N SER A 7 -3.72 -17.35 -4.81
CA SER A 7 -4.80 -17.18 -5.80
C SER A 7 -5.88 -16.18 -5.38
N LYS A 8 -5.96 -15.79 -4.10
CA LYS A 8 -6.88 -14.76 -3.58
C LYS A 8 -6.26 -13.36 -3.51
N ILE A 9 -4.94 -13.24 -3.64
CA ILE A 9 -4.25 -11.95 -3.66
C ILE A 9 -4.39 -11.35 -5.06
N LYS A 10 -5.07 -10.21 -5.14
CA LYS A 10 -5.34 -9.54 -6.42
C LYS A 10 -4.22 -8.61 -6.86
N CYS A 11 -3.46 -8.05 -5.92
CA CYS A 11 -2.46 -7.03 -6.17
C CYS A 11 -1.43 -7.00 -5.02
N TYR A 12 -0.16 -6.78 -5.35
CA TYR A 12 0.91 -6.51 -4.40
C TYR A 12 1.08 -5.00 -4.22
N HIS A 13 1.14 -4.56 -2.97
CA HIS A 13 1.29 -3.16 -2.61
C HIS A 13 2.69 -2.94 -2.05
N PHE A 14 3.45 -2.01 -2.64
CA PHE A 14 4.80 -1.68 -2.19
C PHE A 14 4.86 -0.24 -1.68
N ASP A 15 5.25 -0.07 -0.42
CA ASP A 15 5.54 1.26 0.14
C ASP A 15 6.96 1.68 -0.24
N LEU A 16 7.07 2.83 -0.91
CA LEU A 16 8.34 3.51 -1.17
C LEU A 16 8.42 4.76 -0.29
N MET A 17 9.27 4.68 0.73
CA MET A 17 9.57 5.74 1.69
C MET A 17 11.06 6.04 1.65
N GLU A 18 11.46 7.30 1.78
CA GLU A 18 12.87 7.74 1.81
C GLU A 18 13.07 8.93 2.76
N PHE A 19 12.43 8.90 3.94
CA PHE A 19 12.47 9.93 4.98
C PHE A 19 11.92 11.33 4.62
N SER A 20 11.70 11.64 3.34
CA SER A 20 11.34 12.99 2.90
C SER A 20 9.88 13.35 3.17
N TYR A 21 8.96 12.38 3.08
CA TYR A 21 7.54 12.58 3.39
C TYR A 21 7.17 12.16 4.82
N VAL A 22 7.63 10.98 5.23
CA VAL A 22 7.40 10.37 6.54
C VAL A 22 8.75 10.14 7.20
N LYS A 23 8.79 10.09 8.54
CA LYS A 23 10.02 9.80 9.30
C LYS A 23 10.36 8.30 9.29
N ASN A 24 10.32 7.67 8.12
CA ASN A 24 10.64 6.26 7.94
C ASN A 24 11.22 5.98 6.54
N ASN A 25 11.78 4.78 6.38
CA ASN A 25 12.29 4.24 5.13
C ASN A 25 11.73 2.83 4.89
N SER A 26 11.62 2.45 3.63
CA SER A 26 11.18 1.11 3.21
C SER A 26 11.90 0.72 1.92
N PHE A 27 11.17 0.16 0.96
CA PHE A 27 11.72 -0.25 -0.31
C PHE A 27 12.14 0.96 -1.16
N SER A 28 13.29 0.82 -1.80
CA SER A 28 13.74 1.63 -2.91
C SER A 28 13.16 1.14 -4.24
N ILE A 29 13.23 1.99 -5.28
CA ILE A 29 12.83 1.62 -6.65
C ILE A 29 13.58 0.39 -7.14
N ASN A 30 14.88 0.31 -6.85
CA ASN A 30 15.73 -0.78 -7.30
C ASN A 30 15.33 -2.11 -6.66
N GLU A 31 15.02 -2.11 -5.36
CA GLU A 31 14.53 -3.31 -4.66
C GLU A 31 13.16 -3.75 -5.20
N ILE A 32 12.24 -2.81 -5.42
CA ILE A 32 10.92 -3.13 -6.01
C ILE A 32 11.10 -3.75 -7.40
N ASN A 33 11.94 -3.17 -8.25
CA ASN A 33 12.20 -3.70 -9.59
C ASN A 33 12.81 -5.11 -9.54
N SER A 34 13.79 -5.34 -8.67
CA SER A 34 14.40 -6.67 -8.48
C SER A 34 13.38 -7.71 -8.02
N ILE A 35 12.52 -7.35 -7.04
CA ILE A 35 11.44 -8.22 -6.57
C ILE A 35 10.50 -8.56 -7.72
N LEU A 36 10.03 -7.56 -8.49
CA LEU A 36 9.11 -7.74 -9.61
C LEU A 36 9.70 -8.59 -10.73
N LEU A 37 11.00 -8.46 -11.03
CA LEU A 37 11.68 -9.28 -12.02
C LEU A 37 11.69 -10.76 -11.63
N ILE A 38 11.93 -11.08 -10.36
CA ILE A 38 11.89 -12.47 -9.86
C ILE A 38 10.45 -12.99 -9.90
N LEU A 39 9.54 -12.19 -9.35
CA LEU A 39 8.13 -12.52 -9.19
C LEU A 39 7.42 -12.76 -10.53
N SER A 40 7.68 -11.94 -11.55
CA SER A 40 7.10 -12.05 -12.89
C SER A 40 7.51 -13.32 -13.65
N LYS A 41 8.67 -13.92 -13.32
CA LYS A 41 9.09 -15.21 -13.87
C LYS A 41 8.29 -16.39 -13.29
N ILE A 42 7.76 -16.22 -12.08
CA ILE A 42 7.09 -17.29 -11.32
C ILE A 42 5.58 -17.22 -11.52
N MET A 43 5.00 -16.01 -11.57
CA MET A 43 3.57 -15.83 -11.74
C MET A 43 3.23 -14.46 -12.34
N ASN A 44 2.04 -14.35 -12.95
CA ASN A 44 1.56 -13.07 -13.46
C ASN A 44 1.12 -12.16 -12.29
N ILE A 45 1.88 -11.09 -12.05
CA ILE A 45 1.70 -10.24 -10.87
C ILE A 45 1.13 -8.89 -11.24
N LYS A 46 0.06 -8.53 -10.54
CA LYS A 46 -0.41 -7.15 -10.47
C LYS A 46 0.21 -6.51 -9.24
N TYR A 47 0.75 -5.32 -9.41
CA TYR A 47 1.34 -4.56 -8.33
C TYR A 47 1.00 -3.07 -8.46
N GLU A 48 1.22 -2.35 -7.37
CA GLU A 48 1.20 -0.90 -7.29
C GLU A 48 2.27 -0.42 -6.30
N VAL A 49 2.72 0.83 -6.50
CA VAL A 49 3.73 1.46 -5.66
C VAL A 49 3.12 2.67 -4.98
N HIS A 50 3.04 2.66 -3.66
CA HIS A 50 2.63 3.80 -2.87
C HIS A 50 3.86 4.65 -2.55
N VAL A 51 3.91 5.82 -3.18
CA VAL A 51 5.03 6.74 -3.09
C VAL A 51 4.80 7.73 -1.95
N MET A 52 5.63 7.59 -0.93
CA MET A 52 5.72 8.44 0.25
C MET A 52 7.06 9.20 0.20
N SER A 53 7.24 10.00 -0.84
CA SER A 53 8.42 10.85 -1.04
C SER A 53 8.02 12.24 -1.54
N LYS A 54 8.78 13.26 -1.11
CA LYS A 54 8.69 14.63 -1.64
C LYS A 54 9.56 14.84 -2.87
N TYR A 55 10.74 14.22 -2.93
CA TYR A 55 11.77 14.52 -3.93
C TYR A 55 11.78 13.55 -5.11
N LEU A 56 11.15 12.39 -4.98
CA LEU A 56 11.22 11.37 -6.01
C LEU A 56 10.63 11.86 -7.33
N LEU A 57 11.46 11.77 -8.37
CA LEU A 57 11.06 12.02 -9.74
C LEU A 57 10.13 10.90 -10.20
N LEU A 58 8.86 11.24 -10.42
CA LEU A 58 7.84 10.31 -10.93
C LEU A 58 8.21 9.70 -12.29
N SER A 59 9.16 10.26 -13.02
CA SER A 59 9.66 9.66 -14.27
C SER A 59 10.33 8.31 -14.07
N LYS A 60 10.79 7.99 -12.85
CA LYS A 60 11.42 6.70 -12.52
C LYS A 60 10.41 5.60 -12.18
N ILE A 61 9.11 5.92 -12.10
CA ILE A 61 8.05 4.97 -11.74
C ILE A 61 6.91 5.11 -12.75
N ASP A 62 6.30 3.98 -13.13
CA ASP A 62 5.10 4.01 -13.95
C ASP A 62 3.98 4.78 -13.22
N LYS A 63 3.54 5.90 -13.81
CA LYS A 63 2.47 6.76 -13.29
C LYS A 63 1.15 6.01 -13.12
N ASN A 64 0.89 5.00 -13.95
CA ASN A 64 -0.33 4.19 -13.87
C ASN A 64 -0.31 3.20 -12.70
N LYS A 65 0.88 2.87 -12.20
CA LYS A 65 1.12 1.95 -11.08
C LYS A 65 1.43 2.65 -9.77
N SER A 66 1.82 3.93 -9.83
CA SER A 66 2.09 4.72 -8.63
C SER A 66 0.82 5.33 -8.05
N ILE A 67 0.75 5.33 -6.72
CA ILE A 67 -0.23 6.06 -5.92
C ILE A 67 0.57 7.07 -5.10
N ASN A 68 0.24 8.35 -5.22
CA ASN A 68 1.04 9.41 -4.61
C ASN A 68 0.21 10.24 -3.66
N HIS A 69 0.82 10.65 -2.55
CA HIS A 69 0.17 11.58 -1.65
C HIS A 69 -0.13 12.91 -2.33
N LEU A 70 -1.42 13.30 -2.34
CA LEU A 70 -1.84 14.57 -2.92
C LEU A 70 -1.19 15.75 -2.18
N GLU A 71 -0.90 15.57 -0.89
CA GLU A 71 -0.16 16.53 -0.06
C GLU A 71 1.26 16.82 -0.56
N ASN A 72 1.86 15.89 -1.32
CA ASN A 72 3.21 16.06 -1.85
C ASN A 72 3.22 16.78 -3.20
N LYS A 73 2.23 16.52 -4.06
CA LYS A 73 2.19 17.05 -5.42
C LYS A 73 0.74 17.28 -5.83
N MET A 74 0.32 18.55 -5.91
CA MET A 74 -1.06 18.90 -6.23
C MET A 74 -1.45 18.71 -7.71
N TYR A 75 -0.49 18.53 -8.63
CA TYR A 75 -0.77 18.62 -10.07
C TYR A 75 -0.34 17.37 -10.85
N LYS A 76 -1.24 16.91 -11.75
CA LYS A 76 -1.06 15.85 -12.76
C LYS A 76 -0.86 14.41 -12.24
N ILE A 77 -1.67 13.99 -11.27
CA ILE A 77 -1.67 12.60 -10.78
C ILE A 77 -3.09 12.04 -10.77
N ASN A 78 -3.30 10.90 -11.44
CA ASN A 78 -4.61 10.25 -11.54
C ASN A 78 -4.90 9.31 -10.36
N ASN A 79 -3.85 8.83 -9.70
CA ASN A 79 -3.90 7.88 -8.59
C ASN A 79 -3.33 8.54 -7.33
N ILE A 80 -4.19 8.86 -6.36
CA ILE A 80 -3.81 9.63 -5.18
C ILE A 80 -3.96 8.85 -3.90
N ALA A 81 -3.10 9.15 -2.93
CA ALA A 81 -3.24 8.79 -1.53
C ALA A 81 -3.55 10.04 -0.71
N LEU A 82 -4.30 9.86 0.38
CA LEU A 82 -4.73 10.94 1.25
C LEU A 82 -4.47 10.54 2.70
N SER A 83 -3.73 11.39 3.39
CA SER A 83 -3.46 11.24 4.82
C SER A 83 -4.74 11.43 5.65
N THR A 84 -4.66 11.01 6.91
CA THR A 84 -5.78 11.12 7.86
C THR A 84 -6.23 12.56 8.09
N ASN A 85 -5.33 13.52 7.94
CA ASN A 85 -5.58 14.93 8.24
C ASN A 85 -5.94 15.76 7.00
N PHE A 86 -5.98 15.15 5.81
CA PHE A 86 -6.32 15.85 4.59
C PHE A 86 -7.76 16.37 4.59
N CYS A 87 -7.97 17.59 4.08
CA CYS A 87 -9.30 18.18 3.97
C CYS A 87 -10.05 17.62 2.75
N TRP A 88 -11.04 16.77 3.02
CA TRP A 88 -11.79 16.00 2.02
C TRP A 88 -12.62 16.87 1.05
N ASN A 89 -12.97 18.08 1.46
CA ASN A 89 -13.83 18.96 0.69
C ASN A 89 -13.23 19.35 -0.66
N TYR A 90 -11.90 19.30 -0.82
CA TYR A 90 -11.22 19.64 -2.06
C TYR A 90 -11.26 18.52 -3.11
N ILE A 91 -11.46 17.27 -2.69
CA ILE A 91 -11.39 16.10 -3.59
C ILE A 91 -12.53 16.11 -4.60
N LYS A 92 -13.70 16.65 -4.22
CA LYS A 92 -14.89 16.69 -5.09
C LYS A 92 -14.69 17.51 -6.37
N TYR A 93 -13.69 18.39 -6.39
CA TYR A 93 -13.39 19.26 -7.53
C TYR A 93 -12.45 18.61 -8.56
N PHE A 94 -11.91 17.42 -8.26
CA PHE A 94 -10.97 16.73 -9.13
C PHE A 94 -11.48 15.33 -9.50
N ASN A 95 -11.21 14.92 -10.74
CA ASN A 95 -11.56 13.59 -11.21
C ASN A 95 -10.34 12.67 -11.08
N TYR A 96 -10.25 11.95 -9.97
CA TYR A 96 -9.20 10.96 -9.73
C TYR A 96 -9.69 9.56 -10.09
N ASN A 97 -8.84 8.77 -10.75
CA ASN A 97 -9.13 7.39 -11.14
C ASN A 97 -9.13 6.45 -9.94
N ASN A 98 -8.11 6.59 -9.08
CA ASN A 98 -7.95 5.81 -7.87
C ASN A 98 -7.65 6.71 -6.69
N ILE A 99 -8.42 6.54 -5.62
CA ILE A 99 -8.20 7.22 -4.35
C ILE A 99 -7.88 6.17 -3.29
N LEU A 100 -6.79 6.38 -2.56
CA LEU A 100 -6.39 5.61 -1.40
C LEU A 100 -6.48 6.48 -0.15
N ILE A 101 -7.16 5.99 0.88
CA ILE A 101 -7.26 6.68 2.17
C ILE A 101 -6.38 5.97 3.18
N MET A 102 -5.56 6.75 3.87
CA MET A 102 -4.87 6.25 5.05
C MET A 102 -5.82 6.24 6.25
N SER A 103 -5.97 5.07 6.88
CA SER A 103 -6.67 4.90 8.16
C SER A 103 -5.73 4.94 9.37
N VAL A 104 -4.47 5.29 9.15
CA VAL A 104 -3.43 5.52 10.17
C VAL A 104 -2.54 6.66 9.71
N ILE A 105 -1.67 7.17 10.59
CA ILE A 105 -0.66 8.14 10.17
C ILE A 105 0.31 7.40 9.23
N PRO A 106 0.56 7.87 7.99
CA PRO A 106 1.45 7.17 7.06
C PRO A 106 2.87 7.05 7.63
N GLY A 107 3.54 5.96 7.29
CA GLY A 107 4.95 5.72 7.64
C GLY A 107 5.22 4.40 8.34
N PHE A 108 4.35 3.94 9.24
CA PHE A 108 4.61 2.74 10.04
C PHE A 108 3.45 1.73 10.01
N GLY A 109 3.78 0.44 10.03
CA GLY A 109 2.80 -0.64 10.24
C GLY A 109 2.32 -0.73 11.69
N ASN A 110 1.44 -1.70 11.98
CA ASN A 110 0.94 -2.02 13.33
C ASN A 110 0.22 -0.90 14.10
N GLN A 111 -0.10 0.22 13.44
CA GLN A 111 -0.89 1.29 14.04
C GLN A 111 -2.37 0.90 14.18
N LYS A 112 -3.07 1.50 15.14
CA LYS A 112 -4.50 1.28 15.35
C LYS A 112 -5.32 1.96 14.24
N PHE A 113 -6.27 1.23 13.67
CA PHE A 113 -7.22 1.77 12.69
C PHE A 113 -8.01 2.95 13.25
N LEU A 114 -8.06 4.06 12.53
CA LEU A 114 -8.84 5.23 12.89
C LEU A 114 -10.27 5.09 12.37
N ILE A 115 -11.22 4.80 13.27
CA ILE A 115 -12.65 4.63 12.95
C ILE A 115 -13.23 5.86 12.22
N SER A 116 -12.77 7.07 12.55
CA SER A 116 -13.19 8.31 11.90
C SER A 116 -12.96 8.31 10.38
N THR A 117 -12.10 7.41 9.88
CA THR A 117 -11.88 7.20 8.45
C THR A 117 -13.13 6.71 7.72
N LEU A 118 -14.02 5.99 8.40
CA LEU A 118 -15.27 5.48 7.81
C LEU A 118 -16.22 6.62 7.41
N ASN A 119 -16.19 7.76 8.12
CA ASN A 119 -17.03 8.91 7.80
C ASN A 119 -16.62 9.61 6.49
N LYS A 120 -15.44 9.28 5.95
CA LYS A 120 -14.92 9.81 4.68
C LYS A 120 -15.40 9.01 3.47
N VAL A 121 -16.06 7.88 3.70
CA VAL A 121 -16.50 6.94 2.65
C VAL A 121 -17.81 7.43 2.03
N LYS A 122 -17.72 8.23 0.97
CA LYS A 122 -18.88 8.57 0.13
C LYS A 122 -18.86 7.89 -1.25
N LYS A 123 -17.75 7.25 -1.63
CA LYS A 123 -17.56 6.58 -2.93
C LYS A 123 -16.71 5.32 -2.77
N LYS A 124 -16.73 4.49 -3.82
CA LYS A 124 -15.90 3.31 -4.11
C LYS A 124 -14.39 3.59 -4.00
N ILE A 125 -13.89 3.76 -2.77
CA ILE A 125 -12.53 4.19 -2.46
C ILE A 125 -11.71 3.00 -1.93
N ASN A 126 -10.37 3.12 -1.95
CA ASN A 126 -9.44 2.15 -1.38
C ASN A 126 -8.94 2.59 -0.01
N ILE A 127 -8.52 1.64 0.84
CA ILE A 127 -8.04 1.94 2.19
C ILE A 127 -6.73 1.23 2.52
N ASP A 128 -5.86 1.90 3.28
CA ASP A 128 -4.62 1.35 3.82
C ASP A 128 -4.36 1.76 5.27
N GLY A 129 -3.84 0.80 6.05
CA GLY A 129 -3.33 1.00 7.39
C GLY A 129 -4.22 0.46 8.50
N GLY A 130 -3.62 -0.28 9.44
CA GLY A 130 -4.28 -0.72 10.68
C GLY A 130 -5.38 -1.77 10.54
N VAL A 131 -5.54 -2.38 9.37
CA VAL A 131 -6.57 -3.39 9.11
C VAL A 131 -6.15 -4.72 9.72
N ASN A 132 -6.85 -5.19 10.75
CA ASN A 132 -6.75 -6.56 11.29
C ASN A 132 -7.98 -7.39 10.91
N CYS A 133 -8.04 -8.66 11.32
CA CYS A 133 -9.17 -9.55 11.00
C CYS A 133 -10.54 -9.02 11.47
N TYR A 134 -10.60 -8.38 12.64
CA TYR A 134 -11.83 -7.80 13.17
C TYR A 134 -12.27 -6.58 12.34
N ILE A 135 -11.37 -5.64 12.10
CA ILE A 135 -11.62 -4.45 11.28
C ILE A 135 -12.02 -4.87 9.86
N PHE A 136 -11.30 -5.81 9.24
CA PHE A 136 -11.59 -6.30 7.90
C PHE A 136 -13.02 -6.82 7.79
N LYS A 137 -13.50 -7.63 8.75
CA LYS A 137 -14.87 -8.14 8.75
C LYS A 137 -15.91 -7.03 8.73
N ASN A 138 -15.62 -5.92 9.41
CA ASN A 138 -16.52 -4.77 9.51
C ASN A 138 -16.46 -3.88 8.26
N ILE A 139 -15.30 -3.76 7.60
CA ILE A 139 -15.10 -2.79 6.51
C ILE A 139 -15.09 -3.40 5.10
N LYS A 140 -15.07 -4.74 4.96
CA LYS A 140 -14.91 -5.44 3.67
C LYS A 140 -15.90 -5.04 2.57
N ASN A 141 -17.08 -4.56 2.93
CA ASN A 141 -18.13 -4.16 2.00
C ASN A 141 -18.14 -2.65 1.70
N TYR A 142 -17.31 -1.86 2.38
CA TYR A 142 -17.26 -0.40 2.25
C TYR A 142 -16.24 0.09 1.22
N PHE A 143 -15.19 -0.71 0.98
CA PHE A 143 -14.05 -0.31 0.17
C PHE A 143 -13.87 -1.24 -1.04
N ASN A 144 -13.40 -0.67 -2.15
CA ASN A 144 -13.11 -1.43 -3.37
C ASN A 144 -11.89 -2.34 -3.20
N LYS A 145 -10.88 -1.82 -2.51
CA LYS A 145 -9.61 -2.48 -2.24
C LYS A 145 -9.19 -2.13 -0.82
N ILE A 146 -8.75 -3.15 -0.09
CA ILE A 146 -8.26 -3.04 1.27
C ILE A 146 -6.83 -3.56 1.27
N ILE A 147 -5.89 -2.70 1.64
CA ILE A 147 -4.49 -3.08 1.80
C ILE A 147 -4.31 -3.61 3.22
N ILE A 148 -3.69 -4.77 3.33
CA ILE A 148 -3.43 -5.45 4.60
C ILE A 148 -1.94 -5.73 4.64
N GLY A 149 -1.24 -5.10 5.58
CA GLY A 149 0.20 -5.30 5.79
C GLY A 149 0.47 -6.34 6.88
N SER A 150 1.03 -5.88 7.99
CA SER A 150 1.55 -6.68 9.10
C SER A 150 0.59 -7.73 9.68
N ASN A 151 -0.72 -7.53 9.58
CA ASN A 151 -1.71 -8.48 10.11
C ASN A 151 -1.95 -9.72 9.22
N ILE A 152 -1.56 -9.71 7.93
CA ILE A 152 -1.54 -10.94 7.11
C ILE A 152 -0.56 -11.95 7.71
N ILE A 153 0.55 -11.44 8.26
CA ILE A 153 1.72 -12.21 8.66
C ILE A 153 1.51 -12.95 10.00
N ASN A 154 0.43 -12.64 10.73
CA ASN A 154 0.14 -13.25 12.02
C ASN A 154 -0.78 -14.49 11.95
N ILE A 155 -1.14 -14.95 10.75
CA ILE A 155 -1.95 -16.16 10.57
C ILE A 155 -1.04 -17.39 10.61
N LYS A 156 -0.81 -17.89 11.83
CA LYS A 156 -0.43 -19.27 12.23
C LYS A 156 0.77 -19.98 11.55
N ASN A 157 1.53 -19.35 10.66
CA ASN A 157 2.78 -19.91 10.13
C ASN A 157 3.79 -18.81 9.78
N LYS A 158 4.25 -18.06 10.80
CA LYS A 158 5.44 -17.17 10.69
C LYS A 158 6.64 -17.86 10.01
N LEU A 159 6.77 -19.17 10.22
CA LEU A 159 7.83 -20.03 9.70
C LEU A 159 7.73 -20.40 8.21
N SER A 160 6.66 -20.10 7.47
CA SER A 160 6.64 -20.39 6.02
C SER A 160 6.86 -19.13 5.18
N PHE A 161 6.29 -17.99 5.57
CA PHE A 161 6.41 -16.76 4.78
C PHE A 161 7.79 -16.12 4.91
N TYR A 162 8.29 -15.95 6.14
CA TYR A 162 9.64 -15.41 6.33
C TYR A 162 10.71 -16.42 5.96
N LYS A 163 10.55 -17.70 6.32
CA LYS A 163 11.56 -18.71 6.01
C LYS A 163 11.73 -18.89 4.50
N ILE A 164 10.68 -18.77 3.67
CA ILE A 164 10.83 -18.75 2.21
C ILE A 164 11.52 -17.46 1.73
N ASN A 165 11.13 -16.28 2.22
CA ASN A 165 11.74 -15.01 1.79
C ASN A 165 13.15 -14.73 2.36
N PHE A 166 13.53 -15.36 3.47
CA PHE A 166 14.84 -15.22 4.14
C PHE A 166 15.79 -16.37 3.81
N ILE A 167 15.31 -17.62 3.62
CA ILE A 167 16.17 -18.72 3.14
C ILE A 167 16.52 -18.54 1.65
N LEU A 168 15.61 -18.00 0.83
CA LEU A 168 15.93 -17.68 -0.56
C LEU A 168 16.78 -16.42 -0.72
N ASN A 169 16.94 -15.63 0.35
CA ASN A 169 17.80 -14.46 0.40
C ASN A 169 18.87 -14.68 1.47
N GLU A 170 19.89 -15.47 1.13
CA GLU A 170 21.18 -15.40 1.82
C GLU A 170 21.79 -13.99 1.63
N PHE A 171 21.27 -12.98 2.35
CA PHE A 171 22.05 -11.81 2.70
C PHE A 171 22.64 -12.09 4.07
N LYS A 172 23.86 -12.64 4.03
CA LYS A 172 24.81 -12.56 5.14
C LYS A 172 24.91 -11.09 5.57
N ILE A 173 24.71 -10.85 6.87
CA ILE A 173 25.24 -9.64 7.52
C ILE A 173 26.76 -9.67 7.36
#